data_AF-A0A2G6E2Q5-F1
#
_entry.id   AF-A0A2G6E2Q5-F1
#
_cell.length_a   1.000
_cell.length_b   1.000
_cell.length_c   1.000
_cell.angle_alpha   90.00
_cell.angle_beta   90.00
_cell.angle_gamma   90.00
#
_symmetry.space_group_name_H-M   'P 1'
#
loop_
_entity.id
_entity.type
_entity.pdbx_description
1 polymer ?
#
loop_
_entity_poly.entity_id
_entity_poly.type
_entity_poly.pdbx_seq_one_letter_code
_entity_poly.pdbx_strand_id
1 'polypeptide(L)'
;MKRKFRSNKKEHNSNSFYITDLSTTDAEYVGKGIRSHWHIENKLHYTKDVIMREDKESTKNPIAAANLGLFRNFVFNILKEKDKSIKYATEIFENYPIKKIMTTLART
;
A
#
# COMPACT_ATOMS: atom_id res chain seq x y z
N MET A 1 10.78 12.95 -16.80
CA MET A 1 9.70 12.13 -17.41
C MET A 1 8.48 13.01 -17.70
N LYS A 2 7.95 12.97 -18.93
CA LYS A 2 6.72 13.70 -19.29
C LYS A 2 5.54 12.73 -19.26
N ARG A 3 4.41 13.13 -18.67
CA ARG A 3 3.15 12.37 -18.70
C ARG A 3 2.03 13.25 -19.23
N LYS A 4 1.21 12.66 -20.09
CA LYS A 4 -0.05 13.25 -20.57
C LYS A 4 -1.17 12.30 -20.24
N PHE A 5 -2.20 12.78 -19.57
CA PHE A 5 -3.42 11.99 -19.35
C PHE A 5 -4.66 12.89 -19.47
N ARG A 6 -5.78 12.28 -19.84
CA ARG A 6 -7.06 12.98 -19.99
C ARG A 6 -7.97 12.58 -18.84
N SER A 7 -8.55 13.55 -18.15
CA SER A 7 -9.55 13.34 -17.10
C SER A 7 -10.68 14.35 -17.28
N ASN A 8 -11.94 13.91 -17.18
CA ASN A 8 -13.13 14.76 -17.36
C ASN A 8 -13.05 15.69 -18.58
N LYS A 9 -12.69 15.14 -19.74
CA LYS A 9 -12.48 15.84 -21.03
C LYS A 9 -11.34 16.88 -21.05
N LYS A 10 -10.66 17.15 -19.93
CA LYS A 10 -9.50 18.05 -19.82
C LYS A 10 -8.20 17.28 -19.99
N GLU A 11 -7.23 17.90 -20.67
CA GLU A 11 -5.88 17.37 -20.79
C GLU A 11 -4.99 17.85 -19.65
N HIS A 12 -4.23 16.93 -19.07
CA HIS A 12 -3.28 17.21 -18.01
C HIS A 12 -1.89 16.81 -18.48
N ASN A 13 -0.96 17.77 -18.43
CA ASN A 13 0.45 17.58 -18.74
C ASN A 13 1.26 17.72 -17.45
N SER A 14 2.16 16.77 -17.17
CA SER A 14 3.09 16.87 -16.04
C SER A 14 4.51 16.54 -16.47
N ASN A 15 5.46 17.31 -15.93
CA ASN A 15 6.88 17.07 -16.07
C ASN A 15 7.44 16.73 -14.68
N SER A 16 8.16 15.60 -14.59
CA SER A 16 8.87 15.19 -13.38
C SER A 16 10.37 15.20 -13.63
N PHE A 17 11.12 15.86 -12.74
CA PHE A 17 12.57 15.92 -12.74
C PHE A 17 13.10 14.97 -11.66
N TYR A 18 14.24 14.34 -11.93
CA TYR A 18 14.83 13.32 -11.07
C TYR A 18 16.32 13.63 -10.91
N ILE A 19 16.83 13.37 -9.71
CA ILE A 19 18.25 13.48 -9.36
C ILE A 19 18.65 12.11 -8.79
N THR A 20 19.84 11.65 -9.13
CA THR A 20 20.39 10.39 -8.63
C THR A 20 21.89 10.55 -8.43
N ASP A 21 22.41 9.83 -7.44
CA ASP A 21 23.82 9.64 -7.14
C ASP A 21 24.46 8.51 -7.95
N LEU A 22 23.66 7.79 -8.77
CA LEU A 22 24.18 6.78 -9.68
C LEU A 22 25.18 7.40 -10.66
N SER A 23 26.33 6.75 -10.83
CA SER A 23 27.37 7.18 -11.77
C SER A 23 27.02 6.98 -13.24
N THR A 24 25.93 6.26 -13.53
CA THR A 24 25.49 6.02 -14.91
C THR A 24 24.77 7.21 -15.50
N THR A 25 25.05 7.49 -16.77
CA THR A 25 24.31 8.47 -17.59
C THR A 25 23.21 7.82 -18.43
N ASP A 26 23.01 6.51 -18.29
CA ASP A 26 21.97 5.76 -19.00
C ASP A 26 20.57 6.14 -18.51
N ALA A 27 19.89 6.98 -19.29
CA ALA A 27 18.54 7.44 -19.02
C ALA A 27 17.50 6.30 -19.06
N GLU A 28 17.71 5.24 -19.84
CA GLU A 28 16.77 4.12 -19.90
C GLU A 28 16.86 3.29 -18.62
N TYR A 29 18.07 3.02 -18.13
CA TYR A 29 18.29 2.33 -16.86
C TYR A 29 17.63 3.07 -15.69
N VAL A 30 17.90 4.37 -15.55
CA VAL A 30 17.29 5.21 -14.51
C VAL A 30 15.76 5.26 -14.71
N GLY A 31 15.30 5.38 -15.95
CA GLY A 31 13.88 5.36 -16.29
C GLY A 31 13.17 4.06 -15.91
N LYS A 32 13.82 2.90 -16.05
CA LYS A 32 13.30 1.61 -15.58
C LYS A 32 13.16 1.60 -14.07
N GLY A 33 14.17 2.06 -13.33
CA GLY A 33 14.10 2.21 -11.86
C GLY A 33 12.91 3.07 -11.42
N ILE A 34 12.76 4.25 -12.03
CA ILE A 34 11.64 5.17 -11.75
C ILE A 34 10.28 4.49 -12.02
N ARG A 35 10.13 3.78 -13.15
CA ARG A 35 8.89 3.07 -13.46
C ARG A 35 8.62 1.90 -12.51
N SER A 36 9.66 1.17 -12.13
CA SER A 36 9.54 0.09 -11.15
C SER A 36 9.14 0.60 -9.77
N HIS A 37 9.57 1.80 -9.37
CA HIS A 37 9.14 2.42 -8.13
C HIS A 37 7.62 2.67 -8.09
N TRP A 38 7.01 3.12 -9.20
CA TRP A 38 5.55 3.26 -9.31
C TRP A 38 4.79 1.94 -9.09
N HIS A 39 5.43 0.80 -9.33
CA HIS A 39 4.83 -0.50 -9.07
C HIS A 39 4.63 -0.75 -7.57
N ILE A 40 5.55 -0.24 -6.73
CA ILE A 40 5.46 -0.32 -5.27
C ILE A 40 4.28 0.52 -4.81
N GLU A 41 4.19 1.77 -5.28
CA GLU A 41 3.06 2.67 -4.98
C GLU A 41 1.72 2.01 -5.32
N ASN A 42 1.58 1.53 -6.55
CA ASN A 42 0.31 0.96 -7.01
C ASN A 42 -0.07 -0.35 -6.32
N LYS A 43 0.88 -1.21 -5.96
CA LYS A 43 0.56 -2.51 -5.35
C LYS A 43 0.50 -2.47 -3.83
N LEU A 44 1.41 -1.74 -3.19
CA LEU A 44 1.49 -1.67 -1.74
C LEU A 44 0.56 -0.60 -1.18
N HIS A 45 0.70 0.65 -1.65
CA HIS A 45 -0.02 1.79 -1.07
C HIS A 45 -1.52 1.68 -1.34
N TYR A 46 -1.94 1.46 -2.60
CA TYR A 46 -3.37 1.25 -2.90
C TYR A 46 -4.02 0.16 -2.01
N THR A 47 -3.30 -0.94 -1.77
CA THR A 47 -3.81 -2.02 -0.94
C THR A 47 -3.96 -1.59 0.52
N LYS A 48 -3.01 -0.82 1.07
CA LYS A 48 -3.11 -0.30 2.44
C LYS A 48 -4.17 0.78 2.57
N ASP A 49 -4.13 1.76 1.69
CA ASP A 49 -4.96 2.96 1.71
C ASP A 49 -6.44 2.59 1.50
N VAL A 50 -6.73 1.75 0.52
CA VAL A 50 -8.11 1.42 0.11
C VAL A 50 -8.60 0.11 0.72
N ILE A 51 -7.84 -0.98 0.58
CA ILE A 51 -8.31 -2.31 0.99
C ILE A 51 -8.20 -2.48 2.51
N MET A 52 -7.09 -2.06 3.11
CA MET A 52 -6.92 -2.01 4.58
C MET A 52 -7.48 -0.73 5.20
N ARG A 53 -8.10 0.14 4.39
CA ARG A 53 -8.86 1.33 4.80
C ARG A 53 -8.06 2.34 5.63
N GLU A 54 -6.74 2.41 5.42
CA GLU A 54 -5.88 3.34 6.15
C GLU A 54 -6.34 4.80 6.01
N ASP A 55 -6.76 5.23 4.80
CA ASP A 55 -7.27 6.58 4.57
C ASP A 55 -8.58 6.88 5.30
N LYS A 56 -9.37 5.84 5.62
CA LYS A 56 -10.64 6.00 6.34
C LYS A 56 -10.45 6.07 7.85
N GLU A 57 -9.30 5.64 8.36
CA GLU A 57 -9.01 5.61 9.78
C GLU A 57 -8.19 6.85 10.19
N SER A 58 -8.84 7.78 10.91
CA SER A 58 -8.13 8.91 11.52
C SER A 58 -7.71 8.56 12.94
N THR A 59 -6.51 7.99 13.10
CA THR A 59 -5.92 7.73 14.42
C THR A 59 -5.17 8.98 14.90
N LYS A 60 -5.73 9.70 15.88
CA LYS A 60 -5.14 10.93 16.42
C LYS A 60 -3.92 10.69 17.33
N ASN A 61 -3.76 9.47 17.86
CA ASN A 61 -2.62 9.12 18.69
C ASN A 61 -1.45 8.65 17.79
N PRO A 62 -0.29 9.33 17.82
CA PRO A 62 0.83 9.02 16.92
C PRO A 62 1.45 7.64 17.17
N ILE A 63 1.47 7.16 18.42
CA ILE A 63 1.99 5.83 18.78
C ILE A 63 1.07 4.75 18.22
N ALA A 64 -0.25 4.93 18.40
CA ALA A 64 -1.23 4.00 17.86
C ALA A 64 -1.19 3.97 16.32
N ALA A 65 -1.04 5.13 15.68
CA ALA A 65 -0.88 5.21 14.22
C ALA A 65 0.36 4.45 13.72
N ALA A 66 1.51 4.64 14.38
CA ALA A 66 2.73 3.91 14.04
C ALA A 66 2.58 2.39 14.22
N ASN A 67 1.98 1.96 15.33
CA ASN A 67 1.73 0.55 15.61
C ASN A 67 0.78 -0.07 14.56
N LEU A 68 -0.29 0.62 14.20
CA LEU A 68 -1.22 0.16 13.15
C LEU A 68 -0.52 0.02 11.79
N GLY A 69 0.33 0.98 11.42
CA GLY A 69 1.15 0.89 10.21
C GLY A 69 2.06 -0.35 10.21
N LEU A 70 2.69 -0.65 11.36
CA LEU A 70 3.52 -1.84 11.53
C LEU A 70 2.70 -3.14 11.39
N PHE A 71 1.52 -3.21 12.03
CA PHE A 71 0.65 -4.38 11.91
C PHE A 71 0.16 -4.61 10.47
N ARG A 72 -0.23 -3.54 9.76
CA ARG A 72 -0.59 -3.62 8.33
C ARG A 72 0.56 -4.18 7.50
N ASN A 73 1.78 -3.74 7.75
CA ASN A 73 2.98 -4.28 7.08
C ASN A 73 3.16 -5.77 7.34
N PHE A 74 3.07 -6.23 8.60
CA PHE A 74 3.20 -7.64 8.93
C PHE A 74 2.13 -8.49 8.24
N VAL A 75 0.87 -8.08 8.35
CA VAL A 75 -0.24 -8.80 7.72
C VAL A 75 -0.08 -8.85 6.20
N PHE A 76 0.28 -7.73 5.56
CA PHE A 76 0.53 -7.69 4.12
C PHE A 76 1.62 -8.67 3.70
N ASN A 77 2.75 -8.69 4.41
CA ASN A 77 3.88 -9.56 4.09
C ASN A 77 3.54 -11.04 4.29
N ILE A 78 2.88 -11.41 5.39
CA ILE A 78 2.47 -12.80 5.67
C ILE A 78 1.50 -13.31 4.59
N LEU A 79 0.54 -12.48 4.19
CA LEU A 79 -0.44 -12.87 3.18
C LEU A 79 0.21 -13.04 1.81
N LYS A 80 1.11 -12.11 1.44
CA LYS A 80 1.86 -12.17 0.18
C LYS A 80 2.76 -13.40 0.11
N GLU A 81 3.43 -13.76 1.21
CA GLU A 81 4.25 -14.97 1.30
C GLU A 81 3.42 -16.24 1.04
N LYS A 82 2.16 -16.26 1.50
CA LYS A 82 1.24 -17.38 1.31
C LYS A 82 0.45 -17.34 -0.01
N ASP A 83 0.79 -16.41 -0.91
CA ASP A 83 0.06 -16.14 -2.15
C ASP A 83 -1.46 -15.92 -1.91
N LYS A 84 -1.79 -15.21 -0.83
CA LYS A 84 -3.16 -14.84 -0.46
C LYS A 84 -3.37 -13.33 -0.61
N SER A 85 -4.56 -12.96 -1.07
CA SER A 85 -4.94 -11.54 -1.14
C SER A 85 -5.48 -11.03 0.21
N ILE A 86 -5.29 -9.74 0.47
CA ILE A 86 -5.88 -9.09 1.66
C ILE A 86 -7.40 -9.14 1.61
N LYS A 87 -8.00 -8.97 0.42
CA LYS A 87 -9.44 -9.13 0.22
C LYS A 87 -9.94 -10.49 0.73
N TYR A 88 -9.25 -11.57 0.36
CA TYR A 88 -9.56 -12.92 0.82
C TYR A 88 -9.44 -13.05 2.34
N ALA A 89 -8.40 -12.48 2.94
CA ALA A 89 -8.23 -12.48 4.40
C ALA A 89 -9.34 -11.69 5.12
N THR A 90 -9.74 -10.53 4.59
CA THR A 90 -10.85 -9.72 5.11
C THR A 90 -12.16 -10.49 5.05
N GLU A 91 -12.46 -11.15 3.93
CA GLU A 91 -13.66 -11.96 3.76
C GLU A 91 -13.71 -13.14 4.75
N ILE A 92 -12.58 -13.83 4.97
CA ILE A 92 -12.50 -14.87 5.99
C ILE A 92 -12.74 -14.31 7.38
N PHE A 93 -12.13 -13.17 7.71
CA PHE A 93 -12.24 -12.57 9.04
C PHE A 93 -13.66 -12.10 9.33
N GLU A 94 -14.32 -11.43 8.37
CA GLU A 94 -15.72 -10.99 8.48
C GLU A 94 -16.68 -12.17 8.68
N ASN A 95 -16.37 -13.32 8.08
CA ASN A 95 -17.13 -14.56 8.24
C ASN A 95 -16.68 -15.41 9.44
N TYR A 96 -15.62 -15.02 10.15
CA TYR A 96 -15.14 -15.75 11.31
C TYR A 96 -16.02 -15.43 12.54
N PRO A 97 -16.29 -16.39 13.44
CA PRO A 97 -17.08 -16.11 14.64
C PRO A 97 -16.31 -15.18 15.60
N ILE A 98 -16.45 -13.87 15.41
CA ILE A 98 -15.77 -12.82 16.19
C ILE A 98 -15.99 -13.02 17.69
N LYS A 99 -17.18 -13.47 18.08
CA LYS A 99 -17.51 -13.83 19.48
C LYS A 99 -16.54 -14.84 20.09
N LYS A 100 -16.07 -15.83 19.32
CA LYS A 100 -15.14 -16.88 19.76
C LYS A 100 -13.71 -16.34 19.93
N ILE A 101 -13.27 -15.45 19.04
CA ILE A 101 -11.97 -14.77 19.17
C ILE A 101 -11.97 -13.88 20.42
N MET A 102 -13.01 -13.05 20.59
CA MET A 102 -13.10 -12.13 21.73
C MET A 102 -13.14 -12.88 23.08
N THR A 103 -13.84 -14.02 23.15
CA THR A 103 -13.82 -14.86 24.36
C THR A 103 -12.50 -15.59 24.59
N THR A 104 -11.70 -15.84 23.55
CA THR A 104 -10.37 -16.46 23.69
C THR A 104 -9.34 -15.43 24.17
N LEU A 105 -9.37 -14.21 23.61
CA LEU A 105 -8.48 -13.12 24.01
C LEU A 105 -8.80 -12.57 25.41
N ALA A 106 -10.06 -12.59 25.84
CA ALA A 106 -10.45 -12.15 27.19
C ALA A 106 -10.09 -13.16 28.31
N ARG A 107 -9.56 -14.34 27.97
CA ARG A 107 -9.12 -15.38 28.92
C ARG A 107 -7.62 -15.42 29.14
N THR A 108 -6.86 -14.62 28.40
CA THR A 108 -5.42 -14.36 28.57
C THR A 108 -5.24 -12.97 29.14
#